data_AF-A0A5J5A8T0-F1
#
_entry.id   AF-A0A5J5A8T0-F1
#
_cell.length_a   1.000
_cell.length_b   1.000
_cell.length_c   1.000
_cell.angle_alpha   90.00
_cell.angle_beta   90.00
_cell.angle_gamma   90.00
#
_symmetry.space_group_name_H-M   'P 1'
#
loop_
_entity.id
_entity.type
_entity.pdbx_description
1 polymer ?
#
loop_
_entity_poly.entity_id
_entity_poly.type
_entity_poly.pdbx_seq_one_letter_code
_entity_poly.pdbx_strand_id
1 'polypeptide(L)'
;MLLLPTGRSSKSKIPVWPFLILSCFGGAYALLPYFVLWRPPPPPVEELELRRWPLNFLESKLTAGISLAAGLAIIIYAGLANGDAWKEFYQYFRESKFIHLTCIDFTLLSTFAPFWVYNDMTTRKWYDKGSWLLSLSPIPFLGPALYLLLRPATIISACFIESNHIRRKIIHRSVSRFLISIVQRRN
;
A
#
# COMPACT_ATOMS: atom_id res chain seq x y z
N MET A 1 1.48 -5.88 0.34
CA MET A 1 0.79 -4.64 0.84
C MET A 1 1.66 -3.97 1.91
N LEU A 2 1.45 -2.69 2.26
CA LEU A 2 1.74 -2.28 3.64
C LEU A 2 0.84 -3.18 4.47
N LEU A 3 1.37 -3.92 5.45
CA LEU A 3 0.67 -4.94 6.23
C LEU A 3 -0.42 -4.36 7.17
N LEU A 4 -1.12 -3.33 6.70
CA LEU A 4 -2.16 -2.60 7.37
C LEU A 4 -3.42 -3.47 7.53
N PRO A 5 -4.12 -3.96 6.49
CA PRO A 5 -5.43 -4.59 6.70
C PRO A 5 -5.36 -5.90 7.51
N THR A 6 -4.23 -6.60 7.43
CA THR A 6 -3.98 -7.90 8.08
C THR A 6 -3.00 -7.80 9.26
N GLY A 7 -2.62 -6.58 9.65
CA GLY A 7 -1.77 -6.34 10.80
C GLY A 7 -2.43 -6.94 12.05
N ARG A 8 -1.86 -8.04 12.54
CA ARG A 8 -2.25 -8.70 13.78
C ARG A 8 -1.12 -8.53 14.77
N SER A 9 -1.44 -8.25 16.04
CA SER A 9 -0.44 -8.36 17.12
C SER A 9 -0.12 -9.83 17.36
N SER A 10 1.17 -10.20 17.40
CA SER A 10 1.65 -11.61 17.42
C SER A 10 1.06 -12.43 18.58
N LYS A 11 0.95 -11.84 19.77
CA LYS A 11 0.40 -12.52 20.95
C LYS A 11 -1.12 -12.38 21.09
N SER A 12 -1.72 -11.29 20.59
CA SER A 12 -3.11 -10.95 20.91
C SER A 12 -4.11 -11.25 19.80
N LYS A 13 -3.67 -11.53 18.56
CA LYS A 13 -4.51 -11.74 17.37
C LYS A 13 -5.53 -10.62 17.08
N ILE A 14 -5.45 -9.47 17.78
CA ILE A 14 -6.34 -8.33 17.57
C ILE A 14 -6.03 -7.76 16.18
N PRO A 15 -7.01 -7.72 15.26
CA PRO A 15 -6.78 -7.17 13.94
C PRO A 15 -6.88 -5.65 13.97
N VAL A 16 -6.08 -4.94 13.16
CA VAL A 16 -6.14 -3.46 13.11
C VAL A 16 -7.36 -2.92 12.36
N TRP A 17 -8.00 -3.72 11.50
CA TRP A 17 -9.09 -3.25 10.63
C TRP A 17 -10.24 -2.51 11.34
N PRO A 18 -10.68 -2.89 12.58
CA PRO A 18 -11.73 -2.16 13.27
C PRO A 18 -11.27 -0.75 13.67
N PHE A 19 -10.02 -0.63 14.12
CA PHE A 19 -9.40 0.65 14.46
C PHE A 19 -9.14 1.50 13.21
N LEU A 20 -8.84 0.85 12.07
CA LEU A 20 -8.68 1.51 10.78
C LEU A 20 -10.01 2.11 10.28
N ILE A 21 -11.11 1.36 10.35
CA ILE A 21 -12.43 1.89 9.99
C ILE A 21 -12.87 2.98 10.96
N LEU A 22 -12.65 2.76 12.26
CA LEU A 22 -12.95 3.77 13.25
C LEU A 22 -12.12 5.04 13.03
N SER A 23 -10.88 4.93 12.52
CA SER A 23 -10.03 6.08 12.16
C SER A 23 -10.55 6.90 10.97
N CYS A 24 -11.45 6.35 10.14
CA CYS A 24 -12.12 7.14 9.12
C CYS A 24 -13.09 8.19 9.71
N PHE A 25 -13.54 7.99 10.96
CA PHE A 25 -14.47 8.89 11.65
C PHE A 25 -13.85 9.60 12.85
N GLY A 26 -13.06 8.86 13.65
CA GLY A 26 -12.40 9.35 14.86
C GLY A 26 -10.91 9.68 14.66
N GLY A 27 -10.44 9.68 13.42
CA GLY A 27 -9.07 10.07 13.09
C GLY A 27 -7.99 9.20 13.74
N ALA A 28 -6.82 9.79 13.97
CA ALA A 28 -5.69 9.09 14.58
C ALA A 28 -5.98 8.62 16.02
N TYR A 29 -6.92 9.28 16.72
CA TYR A 29 -7.32 8.93 18.08
C TYR A 29 -7.96 7.55 18.19
N ALA A 30 -8.65 7.11 17.14
CA ALA A 30 -9.17 5.75 17.05
C ALA A 30 -8.06 4.70 16.85
N LEU A 31 -6.91 5.11 16.28
CA LEU A 31 -5.78 4.23 15.98
C LEU A 31 -4.78 4.13 17.15
N LEU A 32 -4.68 5.16 17.99
CA LEU A 32 -3.78 5.19 19.15
C LEU A 32 -3.94 4.00 20.13
N PRO A 33 -5.16 3.57 20.52
CA PRO A 33 -5.34 2.42 21.40
C PRO A 33 -4.74 1.14 20.83
N TYR A 34 -4.78 0.98 19.51
CA TYR A 34 -4.17 -0.16 18.84
C TYR A 34 -2.64 -0.14 18.97
N PHE A 35 -2.00 1.03 18.83
CA PHE A 35 -0.55 1.14 19.01
C PHE A 35 -0.10 0.81 20.44
N VAL A 36 -0.91 1.16 21.45
CA VAL A 36 -0.64 0.78 22.86
C VAL A 36 -0.72 -0.73 23.05
N LEU A 37 -1.65 -1.39 22.36
CA LEU A 37 -1.84 -2.85 22.41
C LEU A 37 -0.87 -3.61 21.47
N TRP A 38 -0.18 -2.90 20.58
CA TRP A 38 0.71 -3.48 19.60
C TRP A 38 1.99 -3.99 20.27
N ARG A 39 2.34 -5.27 20.03
CA ARG A 39 3.60 -5.87 20.50
C ARG A 39 4.40 -6.42 19.32
N PRO A 40 5.66 -5.99 19.12
CA PRO A 40 6.55 -6.63 18.16
C PRO A 40 6.96 -8.03 18.64
N PRO A 41 7.29 -8.98 17.73
CA PRO A 41 7.31 -8.90 16.26
C PRO A 41 5.93 -9.19 15.62
N PRO A 42 5.62 -8.66 14.42
CA PRO A 42 4.41 -9.02 13.70
C PRO A 42 4.41 -10.52 13.36
N PRO A 43 3.28 -11.23 13.53
CA PRO A 43 3.17 -12.62 13.12
C PRO A 43 3.30 -12.73 11.60
N PRO A 44 3.94 -13.79 11.08
CA PRO A 44 4.05 -14.01 9.65
C PRO A 44 2.63 -14.08 9.05
N VAL A 45 2.34 -13.18 8.12
CA VAL A 45 1.04 -13.17 7.42
C VAL A 45 1.10 -14.21 6.31
N GLU A 46 0.24 -15.21 6.38
CA GLU A 46 0.13 -16.27 5.37
C GLU A 46 -0.41 -15.68 4.06
N GLU A 47 0.36 -15.79 2.96
CA GLU A 47 0.04 -15.19 1.64
C GLU A 47 -1.30 -15.70 1.05
N LEU A 48 -1.84 -16.81 1.56
CA LEU A 48 -3.17 -17.33 1.20
C LEU A 48 -4.32 -16.41 1.65
N GLU A 49 -4.17 -15.66 2.75
CA GLU A 49 -5.20 -14.69 3.19
C GLU A 49 -5.14 -13.37 2.39
N LEU A 50 -3.96 -12.98 1.89
CA LEU A 50 -3.77 -11.77 1.05
C LEU A 50 -4.44 -11.88 -0.31
N ARG A 51 -4.67 -13.11 -0.80
CA ARG A 51 -5.30 -13.37 -2.10
C ARG A 51 -6.83 -13.25 -2.07
N ARG A 52 -7.45 -13.03 -0.91
CA ARG A 52 -8.90 -12.78 -0.80
C ARG A 52 -9.26 -11.43 -1.41
N TRP A 53 -10.34 -11.40 -2.17
CA TRP A 53 -10.96 -10.14 -2.60
C TRP A 53 -11.51 -9.42 -1.34
N PRO A 54 -11.25 -8.11 -1.14
CA PRO A 54 -10.68 -7.13 -2.07
C PRO A 54 -9.17 -6.85 -1.91
N LEU A 55 -8.45 -7.58 -1.05
CA LEU A 55 -7.01 -7.33 -0.80
C LEU A 55 -6.14 -7.49 -2.05
N ASN A 56 -6.50 -8.39 -2.97
CA ASN A 56 -5.81 -8.53 -4.26
C ASN A 56 -5.85 -7.24 -5.13
N PHE A 57 -6.93 -6.46 -5.05
CA PHE A 57 -7.04 -5.19 -5.77
C PHE A 57 -6.14 -4.12 -5.15
N LEU A 58 -6.18 -4.02 -3.81
CA LEU A 58 -5.33 -3.12 -3.02
C LEU A 58 -3.84 -3.50 -3.05
N GLU A 59 -3.52 -4.75 -3.41
CA GLU A 59 -2.14 -5.22 -3.57
C GLU A 59 -1.56 -4.95 -4.97
N SER A 60 -2.42 -4.67 -5.95
CA SER A 60 -1.97 -4.45 -7.32
C SER A 60 -1.06 -3.22 -7.42
N LYS A 61 0.02 -3.33 -8.22
CA LYS A 61 0.89 -2.18 -8.52
C LYS A 61 0.12 -1.06 -9.24
N LEU A 62 -1.00 -1.38 -9.88
CA LEU A 62 -1.89 -0.41 -10.52
C LEU A 62 -2.59 0.49 -9.51
N THR A 63 -3.16 -0.05 -8.44
CA THR A 63 -3.79 0.79 -7.40
C THR A 63 -2.76 1.67 -6.72
N ALA A 64 -1.58 1.14 -6.41
CA ALA A 64 -0.47 1.95 -5.91
C ALA A 64 -0.08 3.08 -6.87
N GLY A 65 -0.01 2.80 -8.18
CA GLY A 65 0.29 3.80 -9.21
C GLY A 65 -0.78 4.87 -9.34
N ILE A 66 -2.06 4.49 -9.35
CA ILE A 66 -3.20 5.41 -9.39
C ILE A 66 -3.23 6.28 -8.14
N SER A 67 -3.04 5.70 -6.96
CA SER A 67 -2.98 6.45 -5.69
C SER A 67 -1.81 7.43 -5.66
N LEU A 68 -0.65 7.05 -6.21
CA LEU A 68 0.49 7.96 -6.34
C LEU A 68 0.16 9.12 -7.28
N ALA A 69 -0.39 8.83 -8.46
CA ALA A 69 -0.75 9.85 -9.43
C ALA A 69 -1.80 10.83 -8.89
N ALA A 70 -2.84 10.31 -8.22
CA ALA A 70 -3.85 11.13 -7.56
C ALA A 70 -3.27 11.99 -6.45
N GLY A 71 -2.43 11.43 -5.58
CA GLY A 71 -1.75 12.18 -4.53
C GLY A 71 -0.87 13.30 -5.08
N LEU A 72 -0.09 13.00 -6.13
CA LEU A 72 0.75 14.00 -6.79
C LEU A 72 -0.08 15.10 -7.45
N ALA A 73 -1.18 14.74 -8.11
CA ALA A 73 -2.09 15.71 -8.74
C ALA A 73 -2.70 16.67 -7.70
N ILE A 74 -3.11 16.17 -6.53
CA ILE A 74 -3.64 17.01 -5.44
C ILE A 74 -2.55 17.95 -4.89
N ILE A 75 -1.33 17.45 -4.69
CA ILE A 75 -0.21 18.27 -4.19
C ILE A 75 0.14 19.37 -5.20
N ILE A 76 0.21 19.05 -6.49
CA ILE A 76 0.47 20.03 -7.55
C ILE A 76 -0.66 21.06 -7.61
N TYR A 77 -1.92 20.61 -7.55
CA TYR A 77 -3.08 21.50 -7.56
C TYR A 77 -3.06 22.48 -6.39
N ALA A 78 -2.75 22.00 -5.17
CA ALA A 78 -2.59 22.85 -4.00
C ALA A 78 -1.42 23.84 -4.16
N GLY A 79 -0.27 23.38 -4.67
CA GLY A 79 0.90 24.23 -4.91
C GLY A 79 0.69 25.32 -5.96
N LEU A 80 -0.20 25.09 -6.93
CA LEU A 80 -0.60 26.07 -7.95
C LEU A 80 -1.73 27.00 -7.48
N ALA A 81 -2.27 26.81 -6.28
CA ALA A 81 -3.34 27.65 -5.76
C ALA A 81 -2.85 29.07 -5.44
N ASN A 82 -3.66 30.07 -5.79
CA ASN A 82 -3.37 31.48 -5.55
C ASN A 82 -3.38 31.83 -4.05
N GLY A 83 -2.71 32.93 -3.69
CA GLY A 83 -2.63 33.41 -2.30
C GLY A 83 -3.99 33.65 -1.63
N ASP A 84 -5.00 34.09 -2.39
CA ASP A 84 -6.36 34.31 -1.87
C ASP A 84 -7.03 33.01 -1.44
N ALA A 85 -6.86 31.92 -2.20
CA ALA A 85 -7.39 30.60 -1.86
C ALA A 85 -6.74 30.05 -0.57
N TRP A 86 -5.44 30.28 -0.40
CA TRP A 86 -4.75 29.94 0.85
C TRP A 86 -5.27 30.76 2.02
N LYS A 87 -5.52 32.06 1.83
CA LYS A 87 -6.08 32.93 2.87
C LYS A 87 -7.48 32.49 3.30
N GLU A 88 -8.33 32.12 2.35
CA GLU A 88 -9.67 31.57 2.60
C GLU A 88 -9.58 30.23 3.36
N PHE A 89 -8.68 29.34 2.95
CA PHE A 89 -8.42 28.10 3.69
C PHE A 89 -7.97 28.37 5.13
N TYR A 90 -7.03 29.30 5.36
CA TYR A 90 -6.60 29.66 6.71
C TYR A 90 -7.75 30.24 7.55
N GLN A 91 -8.65 30.99 6.94
CA GLN A 91 -9.85 31.48 7.61
C GLN A 91 -10.75 30.31 8.05
N TYR A 92 -11.05 29.40 7.14
CA TYR A 92 -11.83 28.20 7.45
C TYR A 92 -11.17 27.30 8.48
N PHE A 93 -9.85 27.16 8.44
CA PHE A 93 -9.09 26.36 9.41
C PHE A 93 -9.17 26.93 10.84
N ARG A 94 -9.32 28.25 10.99
CA ARG A 94 -9.51 28.88 12.31
C ARG A 94 -10.96 28.90 12.77
N GLU A 95 -11.89 29.15 11.86
CA GLU A 95 -13.31 29.33 12.19
C GLU A 95 -14.05 28.00 12.34
N SER A 96 -13.70 26.99 11.55
CA SER A 96 -14.35 25.69 11.55
C SER A 96 -13.56 24.66 12.34
N LYS A 97 -14.13 24.23 13.48
CA LYS A 97 -13.60 23.13 14.29
C LYS A 97 -13.48 21.83 13.50
N PHE A 98 -14.38 21.60 12.54
CA PHE A 98 -14.35 20.40 11.70
C PHE A 98 -13.10 20.38 10.82
N ILE A 99 -12.84 21.48 10.08
CA ILE A 99 -11.68 21.58 9.18
C ILE A 99 -10.39 21.49 9.99
N HIS A 100 -10.33 22.17 11.14
CA HIS A 100 -9.20 22.11 12.05
C HIS A 100 -8.86 20.67 12.49
N LEU A 101 -9.86 19.92 12.97
CA LEU A 101 -9.70 18.53 13.39
C LEU A 101 -9.26 17.65 12.22
N THR A 102 -9.88 17.79 11.03
CA THR A 102 -9.49 16.97 9.87
C THR A 102 -8.04 17.21 9.42
N CYS A 103 -7.52 18.43 9.54
CA CYS A 103 -6.13 18.74 9.24
C CYS A 103 -5.16 18.15 10.28
N ILE A 104 -5.52 18.19 11.56
CA ILE A 104 -4.75 17.53 12.62
C ILE A 104 -4.73 16.02 12.37
N ASP A 105 -5.89 15.42 12.10
CA ASP A 105 -6.02 13.99 11.80
C ASP A 105 -5.17 13.60 10.59
N PHE A 106 -5.23 14.38 9.51
CA PHE A 106 -4.40 14.17 8.33
C PHE A 106 -2.90 14.22 8.66
N THR A 107 -2.47 15.20 9.47
CA THR A 107 -1.07 15.35 9.87
C THR A 107 -0.59 14.20 10.76
N LEU A 108 -1.43 13.78 11.71
CA LEU A 108 -1.14 12.64 12.60
C LEU A 108 -1.06 11.34 11.82
N LEU A 109 -2.05 11.04 10.97
CA LEU A 109 -2.06 9.84 10.12
C LEU A 109 -0.85 9.82 9.18
N SER A 110 -0.45 10.98 8.64
CA SER A 110 0.77 11.12 7.83
C SER A 110 2.03 10.80 8.62
N THR A 111 2.12 11.27 9.87
CA THR A 111 3.26 11.00 10.76
C THR A 111 3.32 9.53 11.19
N PHE A 112 2.18 8.82 11.21
CA PHE A 112 2.14 7.37 11.46
C PHE A 112 2.47 6.51 10.24
N ALA A 113 2.44 7.04 9.02
CA ALA A 113 2.81 6.29 7.82
C ALA A 113 4.23 5.67 7.87
N PRO A 114 5.29 6.35 8.35
CA PRO A 114 6.62 5.76 8.55
C PRO A 114 6.63 4.49 9.38
N PHE A 115 5.85 4.43 10.46
CA PHE A 115 5.78 3.25 11.32
C PHE A 115 5.33 2.02 10.54
N TRP A 116 4.32 2.19 9.70
CA TRP A 116 3.79 1.09 8.90
C TRP A 116 4.75 0.67 7.78
N VAL A 117 5.41 1.64 7.14
CA VAL A 117 6.41 1.38 6.09
C VAL A 117 7.59 0.62 6.68
N TYR A 118 8.09 1.07 7.83
CA TYR A 118 9.12 0.38 8.59
C TYR A 118 8.73 -1.07 8.86
N ASN A 119 7.53 -1.29 9.41
CA ASN A 119 7.04 -2.64 9.73
C ASN A 119 7.01 -3.57 8.50
N ASP A 120 6.53 -3.11 7.33
CA ASP A 120 6.57 -3.91 6.09
C ASP A 120 8.00 -4.10 5.53
N MET A 121 8.91 -3.15 5.74
CA MET A 121 10.33 -3.33 5.39
C MET A 121 10.99 -4.40 6.26
N THR A 122 10.65 -4.43 7.54
CA THR A 122 11.19 -5.40 8.51
C THR A 122 10.85 -6.84 8.14
N THR A 123 9.60 -7.08 7.74
CA THR A 123 9.11 -8.41 7.37
C THR A 123 9.71 -8.88 6.05
N ARG A 124 10.05 -7.95 5.15
CA ARG A 124 10.67 -8.24 3.85
C ARG A 124 12.20 -8.27 3.88
N LYS A 125 12.83 -7.96 5.03
CA LYS A 125 14.30 -7.81 5.16
C LYS A 125 14.90 -6.85 4.13
N TRP A 126 14.20 -5.75 3.82
CA TRP A 126 14.58 -4.79 2.76
C TRP A 126 15.04 -3.45 3.35
N TYR A 127 15.97 -3.48 4.29
CA TYR A 127 16.43 -2.28 5.00
C TYR A 127 17.52 -1.50 4.25
N ASP A 128 18.52 -2.20 3.72
CA ASP A 128 19.75 -1.57 3.23
C ASP A 128 19.53 -0.65 2.02
N LYS A 129 18.55 -0.98 1.17
CA LYS A 129 18.26 -0.24 -0.07
C LYS A 129 17.05 0.69 0.03
N GLY A 130 16.16 0.45 1.00
CA GLY A 130 14.87 1.15 1.09
C GLY A 130 14.81 2.22 2.18
N SER A 131 15.88 2.41 2.98
CA SER A 131 15.88 3.29 4.15
C SER A 131 15.49 4.75 3.85
N TRP A 132 15.83 5.27 2.67
CA TRP A 132 15.44 6.61 2.23
C TRP A 132 13.92 6.79 2.04
N LEU A 133 13.18 5.71 1.80
CA LEU A 133 11.71 5.75 1.68
C LEU A 133 11.03 6.02 3.02
N LEU A 134 11.71 5.74 4.14
CA LEU A 134 11.22 6.12 5.47
C LEU A 134 11.17 7.65 5.63
N SER A 135 12.15 8.39 5.10
CA SER A 135 12.14 9.85 5.18
C SER A 135 11.06 10.49 4.31
N LEU A 136 10.64 9.83 3.23
CA LEU A 136 9.54 10.28 2.36
C LEU A 136 8.15 9.81 2.84
N SER A 137 8.11 8.83 3.73
CA SER A 137 6.86 8.27 4.24
C SER A 137 5.94 9.25 5.00
N PRO A 138 6.43 10.31 5.69
CA PRO A 138 5.55 11.33 6.27
C PRO A 138 4.80 12.15 5.22
N ILE A 139 5.20 12.12 3.94
CA ILE A 139 4.50 12.83 2.88
C ILE A 139 3.22 12.03 2.56
N PRO A 140 2.03 12.56 2.87
CA PRO A 140 0.78 11.85 2.68
C PRO A 140 0.60 11.44 1.24
N PHE A 141 0.03 10.25 1.04
CA PHE A 141 -0.16 9.56 -0.25
C PHE A 141 1.14 9.21 -1.00
N LEU A 142 2.06 10.15 -1.16
CA LEU A 142 3.29 9.97 -1.92
C LEU A 142 4.18 8.91 -1.30
N GLY A 143 4.47 9.01 0.00
CA GLY A 143 5.39 8.12 0.69
C GLY A 143 4.93 6.66 0.69
N PRO A 144 3.72 6.34 1.21
CA PRO A 144 3.17 4.99 1.18
C PRO A 144 3.02 4.44 -0.24
N ALA A 145 2.53 5.23 -1.21
CA ALA A 145 2.32 4.74 -2.57
C ALA A 145 3.64 4.48 -3.31
N LEU A 146 4.63 5.36 -3.14
CA LEU A 146 5.97 5.18 -3.71
C LEU A 146 6.66 3.94 -3.12
N TYR A 147 6.51 3.72 -1.82
CA TYR A 147 6.96 2.50 -1.16
C TYR A 147 6.30 1.24 -1.75
N LEU A 148 4.98 1.26 -1.99
CA LEU A 148 4.26 0.14 -2.59
C LEU A 148 4.71 -0.17 -4.02
N LEU A 149 5.13 0.83 -4.80
CA LEU A 149 5.61 0.67 -6.17
C LEU A 149 7.03 0.11 -6.23
N LEU A 150 7.93 0.66 -5.40
CA LEU A 150 9.36 0.35 -5.42
C LEU A 150 9.72 -0.91 -4.65
N ARG A 151 8.87 -1.37 -3.72
CA ARG A 151 9.17 -2.56 -2.94
C ARG A 151 9.38 -3.80 -3.84
N PRO A 152 10.29 -4.70 -3.46
CA PRO A 152 10.42 -5.98 -4.13
C PRO A 152 9.15 -6.82 -3.96
N ALA A 153 8.77 -7.52 -5.05
CA ALA A 153 7.75 -8.57 -4.97
C ALA A 153 8.24 -9.68 -4.04
N THR A 154 7.33 -10.35 -3.33
CA THR A 154 7.74 -11.49 -2.49
C THR A 154 8.36 -12.58 -3.37
N ILE A 155 9.35 -13.30 -2.84
CA ILE A 155 10.11 -14.32 -3.60
C ILE A 155 9.19 -15.38 -4.22
N ILE A 156 8.06 -15.67 -3.57
CA ILE A 156 7.02 -16.59 -4.06
C ILE A 156 6.26 -16.01 -5.25
N SER A 157 5.97 -14.70 -5.27
CA SER A 157 5.40 -14.03 -6.45
C SER A 157 6.34 -14.09 -7.65
N ALA A 158 7.65 -13.96 -7.43
CA ALA A 158 8.65 -14.12 -8.50
C ALA A 158 8.68 -15.56 -9.03
N CYS A 159 8.73 -16.56 -8.13
CA CYS A 159 8.69 -17.98 -8.49
C CYS A 159 7.37 -18.36 -9.22
N PHE A 160 6.23 -17.81 -8.82
CA PHE A 160 4.95 -18.04 -9.47
C PHE A 160 4.84 -17.36 -10.84
N ILE A 161 5.38 -16.14 -11.01
CA ILE A 161 5.46 -15.47 -12.32
C ILE A 161 6.37 -16.27 -13.25
N GLU A 162 7.51 -16.73 -12.77
CA GLU A 162 8.44 -17.55 -13.53
C GLU A 162 7.80 -18.89 -13.93
N SER A 163 7.14 -19.57 -12.99
CA SER A 163 6.36 -20.79 -13.25
C SER A 163 5.25 -20.57 -14.28
N ASN A 164 4.49 -19.48 -14.20
CA ASN A 164 3.46 -19.15 -15.19
C ASN A 164 4.04 -18.78 -16.56
N HIS A 165 5.17 -18.07 -16.59
CA HIS A 165 5.86 -17.73 -17.83
C HIS A 165 6.41 -18.99 -18.52
N ILE A 166 7.00 -19.91 -17.76
CA ILE A 166 7.46 -21.23 -18.23
C ILE A 166 6.26 -22.05 -18.74
N ARG A 167 5.17 -22.13 -17.96
CA ARG A 167 3.93 -22.82 -18.36
C ARG A 167 3.39 -22.29 -19.69
N ARG A 168 3.33 -20.97 -19.88
CA ARG A 168 2.89 -20.35 -21.15
C ARG A 168 3.83 -20.67 -22.31
N LYS A 169 5.16 -20.64 -22.10
CA LYS A 169 6.14 -21.05 -23.12
C LYS A 169 5.99 -22.52 -23.52
N ILE A 170 5.73 -23.40 -22.57
CA ILE A 170 5.49 -24.83 -22.84
C ILE A 170 4.21 -25.03 -23.65
N ILE A 171 3.11 -24.39 -23.26
CA ILE A 171 1.83 -24.46 -24.01
C ILE A 171 2.02 -23.94 -25.43
N HIS A 172 2.67 -22.78 -25.60
CA HIS A 172 2.94 -22.21 -26.93
C HIS A 172 3.81 -23.14 -27.80
N ARG A 173 4.87 -23.72 -27.24
CA ARG A 173 5.69 -24.73 -27.97
C ARG A 173 4.91 -26.00 -28.30
N SER A 174 4.01 -26.44 -27.44
CA SER A 174 3.19 -27.63 -27.67
C SER A 174 2.17 -27.38 -28.79
N VAL A 175 1.47 -26.25 -28.74
CA VAL A 175 0.50 -25.83 -29.78
C VAL A 175 1.20 -25.61 -31.12
N SER A 176 2.37 -24.97 -31.14
CA SER A 176 3.16 -24.76 -32.35
C SER A 176 3.60 -26.09 -32.98
N ARG A 177 4.08 -27.06 -32.18
CA ARG A 177 4.43 -28.40 -32.69
C ARG A 177 3.22 -29.17 -33.21
N PHE A 178 2.07 -29.05 -32.54
CA PHE A 178 0.84 -29.68 -32.98
C PHE A 178 0.34 -29.10 -34.32
N LEU A 179 0.39 -27.77 -34.49
CA LEU A 179 0.02 -27.11 -35.74
C LEU A 179 0.96 -27.50 -36.90
N ILE A 180 2.27 -27.56 -36.66
CA ILE A 180 3.25 -28.03 -37.67
C ILE A 180 2.96 -29.48 -38.06
N SER A 181 2.65 -30.36 -37.09
CA SER A 181 2.28 -31.75 -37.36
C SER A 181 0.98 -31.89 -38.18
N ILE A 182 0.02 -30.98 -38.03
CA ILE A 182 -1.20 -30.97 -38.83
C ILE A 182 -0.93 -30.50 -40.26
N VAL A 183 -0.12 -29.45 -40.43
CA VAL A 183 0.26 -28.93 -41.75
C VAL A 183 1.04 -29.98 -42.53
N GLN A 184 1.98 -30.68 -41.89
CA GLN A 184 2.80 -31.71 -42.53
C GLN A 184 2.07 -33.01 -42.83
N ARG A 185 0.88 -33.23 -42.25
CA ARG A 185 -0.03 -34.34 -42.61
C ARG A 185 -0.98 -34.03 -43.77
N ARG A 186 -1.03 -32.77 -44.21
CA ARG A 186 -1.93 -32.29 -45.27
C ARG A 186 -1.27 -32.18 -46.65
N ASN A 187 0.05 -32.30 -46.72
CA ASN A 187 0.84 -32.44 -47.96
C ASN A 187 1.26 -33.90 -48.12
#